data_AF-A0A841BPY1-F1
#
_entry.id   AF-A0A841BPY1-F1
#
_cell.length_a   1.000
_cell.length_b   1.000
_cell.length_c   1.000
_cell.angle_alpha   90.00
_cell.angle_beta   90.00
_cell.angle_gamma   90.00
#
_symmetry.space_group_name_H-M   'P 1'
#
loop_
_entity.id
_entity.type
_entity.pdbx_description
1 polymer ?
#
loop_
_entity_poly.entity_id
_entity_poly.type
_entity_poly.pdbx_seq_one_letter_code
_entity_poly.pdbx_strand_id
1 'polypeptide(L)'
;MLPAYLLAFGLTLAVEIPLYAIALSLGWRVPWRRAVLFALVVNVCTHPALWFALAAMRERSAYPMLVLICELLVCAAEGLLLTALLRRRDPLLVVLSIAVNGASVLAGLMVSWNA
;
A
#
# COMPACT_ATOMS: atom_id res chain seq x y z
N MET A 1 10.23 14.00 11.35
CA MET A 1 9.20 13.60 10.35
C MET A 1 9.80 12.79 9.21
N LEU A 2 10.79 13.32 8.48
CA LEU A 2 11.40 12.60 7.35
C LEU A 2 12.03 11.23 7.72
N PRO A 3 12.80 11.06 8.81
CA PRO A 3 13.38 9.76 9.14
C PRO A 3 12.33 8.69 9.47
N ALA A 4 11.29 9.07 10.22
CA ALA A 4 10.18 8.19 10.55
C ALA A 4 9.39 7.78 9.30
N TYR A 5 9.18 8.72 8.36
CA TYR A 5 8.58 8.44 7.07
C TYR A 5 9.41 7.42 6.26
N LEU A 6 10.73 7.62 6.14
CA LEU A 6 11.59 6.73 5.37
C LEU A 6 11.63 5.32 5.95
N LEU A 7 11.60 5.18 7.27
CA LEU A 7 11.52 3.87 7.93
C LEU A 7 10.18 3.20 7.68
N ALA A 8 9.07 3.92 7.86
CA ALA A 8 7.73 3.39 7.59
C ALA A 8 7.57 2.99 6.12
N PHE A 9 7.95 3.87 5.20
CA PHE A 9 7.89 3.60 3.76
C PHE A 9 8.83 2.45 3.36
N GLY A 10 10.01 2.35 3.96
CA GLY A 10 10.91 1.21 3.75
C GLY A 10 10.28 -0.11 4.16
N LEU A 11 9.59 -0.15 5.32
CA LEU A 11 8.85 -1.32 5.78
C LEU A 11 7.70 -1.67 4.82
N THR A 12 6.92 -0.66 4.40
CA THR A 12 5.86 -0.82 3.40
C THR A 12 6.40 -1.45 2.12
N LEU A 13 7.47 -0.92 1.53
CA LEU A 13 8.07 -1.48 0.32
C LEU A 13 8.59 -2.90 0.52
N ALA A 14 9.17 -3.20 1.69
CA ALA A 14 9.68 -4.54 2.00
C ALA A 14 8.57 -5.59 2.11
N VAL A 15 7.36 -5.20 2.51
CA VAL A 15 6.20 -6.09 2.62
C VAL A 15 5.41 -6.14 1.32
N GLU A 16 5.07 -4.99 0.75
CA GLU A 16 4.09 -4.91 -0.34
C GLU A 16 4.67 -5.32 -1.69
N ILE A 17 5.92 -4.95 -2.00
CA ILE A 17 6.55 -5.31 -3.27
C ILE A 17 6.55 -6.83 -3.50
N PRO A 18 7.06 -7.68 -2.58
CA PRO A 18 7.07 -9.12 -2.82
C PRO A 18 5.65 -9.70 -2.92
N LEU A 19 4.70 -9.23 -2.11
CA LEU A 19 3.32 -9.72 -2.17
C LEU A 19 2.64 -9.39 -3.50
N TYR A 20 2.72 -8.13 -3.94
CA TYR A 20 2.22 -7.74 -5.26
C TYR A 20 2.94 -8.50 -6.38
N ALA A 21 4.27 -8.59 -6.32
CA ALA A 21 5.05 -9.24 -7.37
C ALA A 21 4.66 -10.72 -7.53
N ILE A 22 4.52 -11.45 -6.42
CA ILE A 22 4.06 -12.85 -6.41
C ILE A 22 2.64 -12.94 -6.96
N ALA A 23 1.70 -12.16 -6.41
CA ALA A 23 0.29 -12.23 -6.79
C ALA A 23 0.06 -11.88 -8.27
N LEU A 24 0.71 -10.81 -8.77
CA LEU A 24 0.61 -10.40 -10.17
C LEU A 24 1.27 -11.40 -11.12
N SER A 25 2.41 -11.99 -10.71
CA SER A 25 3.11 -12.98 -11.54
C SER A 25 2.32 -14.28 -11.64
N LEU A 26 1.74 -14.76 -10.53
CA LEU A 26 1.00 -16.03 -10.50
C LEU A 26 -0.44 -15.87 -11.01
N GLY A 27 -1.16 -14.83 -10.56
CA GLY A 27 -2.57 -14.62 -10.86
C GLY A 27 -2.83 -13.99 -12.23
N TRP A 28 -1.94 -13.09 -12.69
CA TRP A 28 -2.12 -12.34 -13.94
C TRP A 28 -1.02 -12.59 -14.97
N ARG A 29 -0.07 -13.50 -14.70
CA ARG A 29 1.04 -13.86 -15.59
C ARG A 29 1.89 -12.65 -15.99
N VAL A 30 1.97 -11.64 -15.12
CA VAL A 30 2.82 -10.47 -15.34
C VAL A 30 4.28 -10.89 -15.18
N PRO A 31 5.19 -10.53 -16.11
CA PRO A 31 6.60 -10.81 -15.92
C PRO A 31 7.11 -10.22 -14.60
N TRP A 32 7.86 -10.99 -13.81
CA TRP A 32 8.31 -10.59 -12.46
C TRP A 32 8.87 -9.17 -12.37
N ARG A 33 9.74 -8.79 -13.32
CA ARG A 33 10.32 -7.44 -13.39
C ARG A 33 9.25 -6.34 -13.52
N ARG A 34 8.21 -6.57 -14.33
CA ARG A 34 7.08 -5.65 -14.46
C ARG A 34 6.20 -5.65 -13.22
N ALA A 35 5.99 -6.81 -12.60
CA ALA A 35 5.21 -6.93 -11.38
C ALA A 35 5.85 -6.13 -10.21
N VAL A 36 7.17 -6.25 -10.03
CA VAL A 36 7.94 -5.44 -9.09
C VAL A 36 7.84 -3.94 -9.41
N LEU A 37 7.98 -3.56 -10.70
CA LEU A 37 7.85 -2.17 -11.11
C LEU A 37 6.45 -1.61 -10.83
N PHE A 38 5.40 -2.38 -11.09
CA PHE A 38 4.02 -1.97 -10.81
C PHE A 38 3.80 -1.79 -9.32
N ALA A 39 4.26 -2.73 -8.48
CA ALA A 39 4.19 -2.61 -7.03
C ALA A 39 4.88 -1.33 -6.54
N LEU A 40 6.09 -1.04 -7.04
CA LEU A 40 6.83 0.17 -6.71
C LEU A 40 6.08 1.43 -7.13
N VAL A 41 5.57 1.49 -8.36
CA VAL A 41 4.83 2.66 -8.88
C VAL A 41 3.58 2.92 -8.05
N VAL A 42 2.81 1.87 -7.76
CA VAL A 42 1.60 1.96 -6.92
C VAL A 42 1.96 2.55 -5.57
N ASN A 43 2.98 1.99 -4.90
CA ASN A 43 3.40 2.41 -3.57
C ASN A 43 3.93 3.86 -3.53
N VAL A 44 4.75 4.25 -4.50
CA VAL A 44 5.31 5.62 -4.60
C VAL A 44 4.21 6.64 -4.85
N CYS A 45 3.15 6.27 -5.57
CA CYS A 45 2.04 7.18 -5.86
C CYS A 45 1.08 7.35 -4.67
N THR A 46 0.95 6.36 -3.79
CA THR A 46 -0.08 6.36 -2.74
C THR A 46 0.47 6.72 -1.36
N HIS A 47 1.56 6.10 -0.93
CA HIS A 47 2.02 6.19 0.46
C HIS A 47 2.59 7.54 0.89
N PRO A 48 3.29 8.33 0.05
CA PRO A 48 3.69 9.67 0.45
C PRO A 48 2.47 10.55 0.79
N ALA A 49 1.44 10.51 -0.06
CA ALA A 49 0.22 11.29 0.15
C ALA A 49 -0.53 10.83 1.41
N LEU A 50 -0.67 9.52 1.61
CA LEU A 50 -1.27 8.93 2.82
C LEU A 50 -0.55 9.41 4.09
N TRP A 51 0.77 9.28 4.11
CA TRP A 51 1.59 9.66 5.27
C TRP A 51 1.42 11.13 5.63
N PHE A 52 1.58 12.04 4.67
CA PHE A 52 1.48 13.47 4.94
C PHE A 52 0.06 13.90 5.32
N ALA A 53 -0.97 13.28 4.72
CA ALA A 53 -2.36 13.53 5.10
C ALA A 53 -2.64 13.09 6.55
N LEU A 54 -2.25 11.86 6.92
CA LEU A 54 -2.46 11.36 8.28
C LEU A 54 -1.62 12.11 9.32
N ALA A 55 -0.39 12.49 8.99
CA ALA A 55 0.46 13.29 9.86
C ALA A 55 -0.21 14.64 10.22
N ALA A 56 -0.86 15.29 9.26
CA ALA A 56 -1.58 16.54 9.47
C ALA A 56 -2.86 16.38 10.33
N MET A 57 -3.38 15.16 10.47
CA MET A 57 -4.62 14.86 11.18
C MET A 57 -4.43 14.13 12.51
N ARG A 58 -3.17 13.92 12.93
CA ARG A 58 -2.81 13.06 14.07
C ARG A 58 -3.47 13.44 15.40
N GLU A 59 -3.68 14.72 15.65
CA GLU A 59 -4.23 15.22 16.91
C GLU A 59 -5.76 15.20 16.97
N ARG A 60 -6.44 14.76 15.90
CA ARG A 60 -7.91 14.70 15.87
C ARG A 60 -8.42 13.52 16.69
N SER A 61 -9.47 13.73 17.48
CA SER A 61 -10.12 12.67 18.28
C SER A 61 -10.62 11.50 17.43
N ALA A 62 -11.01 11.75 16.18
CA ALA A 62 -11.45 10.73 15.21
C ALA A 62 -10.29 10.05 14.45
N TYR A 63 -9.03 10.20 14.87
CA TYR A 63 -7.86 9.72 14.13
C TYR A 63 -7.94 8.25 13.70
N PRO A 64 -8.37 7.28 14.54
CA PRO A 64 -8.48 5.87 14.10
C PRO A 64 -9.44 5.68 12.93
N MET A 65 -10.57 6.40 12.93
CA MET A 65 -11.53 6.34 11.84
C MET A 65 -10.98 7.01 10.57
N LEU A 66 -10.23 8.10 10.72
CA LEU A 66 -9.56 8.77 9.60
C LEU A 66 -8.49 7.88 8.97
N VAL A 67 -7.72 7.13 9.77
CA VAL A 67 -6.79 6.12 9.28
C VAL A 67 -7.53 5.09 8.44
N LEU A 68 -8.59 4.48 8.97
CA LEU A 68 -9.37 3.48 8.23
C LEU A 68 -9.91 4.04 6.89
N ILE A 69 -10.47 5.24 6.89
CA ILE A 69 -10.99 5.87 5.66
C ILE A 69 -9.86 6.12 4.66
N CYS A 70 -8.72 6.65 5.11
CA CYS A 70 -7.59 6.92 4.22
C CYS A 70 -7.01 5.63 3.64
N GLU A 71 -6.89 4.56 4.42
CA GLU A 71 -6.45 3.25 3.92
C GLU A 71 -7.41 2.68 2.89
N LEU A 72 -8.73 2.79 3.10
CA LEU A 72 -9.72 2.36 2.11
C LEU A 72 -9.62 3.15 0.80
N LEU A 73 -9.38 4.46 0.88
CA LEU A 73 -9.18 5.31 -0.29
C LEU A 73 -7.87 4.97 -1.02
N VAL A 74 -6.80 4.69 -0.28
CA VAL A 74 -5.54 4.20 -0.85
C VAL A 74 -5.77 2.87 -1.54
N CYS A 75 -6.42 1.89 -0.90
CA CYS A 75 -6.70 0.60 -1.51
C CYS A 75 -7.46 0.73 -2.84
N ALA A 76 -8.45 1.62 -2.89
CA ALA A 76 -9.18 1.92 -4.12
C ALA A 76 -8.27 2.56 -5.19
N ALA A 77 -7.46 3.54 -4.82
CA ALA A 77 -6.52 4.20 -5.72
C ALA A 77 -5.48 3.23 -6.30
N GLU A 78 -4.93 2.34 -5.47
CA GLU A 78 -3.98 1.31 -5.88
C GLU A 78 -4.63 0.30 -6.85
N GLY A 79 -5.85 -0.16 -6.54
CA GLY A 79 -6.60 -1.04 -7.44
C GLY A 79 -6.88 -0.39 -8.81
N LEU A 80 -7.17 0.93 -8.83
CA LEU A 80 -7.32 1.70 -10.07
C LEU A 80 -6.00 1.87 -10.83
N LEU A 81 -4.91 2.16 -10.13
CA LEU A 81 -3.57 2.24 -10.72
C LEU A 81 -3.15 0.90 -11.33
N LEU A 82 -3.37 -0.22 -10.64
CA LEU A 82 -3.11 -1.55 -11.16
C LEU A 82 -3.99 -1.86 -12.38
N THR A 83 -5.26 -1.51 -12.33
CA THR A 83 -6.19 -1.63 -13.47
C THR A 83 -5.66 -0.88 -14.69
N ALA A 84 -5.15 0.34 -14.50
CA ALA A 84 -4.57 1.16 -15.56
C ALA A 84 -3.23 0.58 -16.08
N LEU A 85 -2.33 0.18 -15.19
CA LEU A 85 -1.02 -0.40 -15.53
C LEU A 85 -1.15 -1.74 -16.27
N LEU A 86 -2.08 -2.60 -15.85
CA LEU A 86 -2.39 -3.89 -16.47
C LEU A 86 -3.31 -3.75 -17.68
N ARG A 87 -3.94 -2.58 -17.86
CA ARG A 87 -4.98 -2.33 -18.87
C ARG A 87 -6.12 -3.35 -18.80
N ARG A 88 -6.48 -3.76 -17.58
CA ARG A 88 -7.48 -4.82 -17.33
C ARG A 88 -8.37 -4.43 -16.16
N ARG A 89 -9.68 -4.48 -16.37
CA ARG A 89 -10.70 -4.25 -15.33
C ARG A 89 -10.99 -5.55 -14.60
N ASP A 90 -10.28 -5.77 -13.51
CA ASP A 90 -10.44 -6.96 -12.68
C ASP A 90 -10.66 -6.55 -11.22
N PRO A 91 -11.85 -6.78 -10.64
CA PRO A 91 -12.15 -6.36 -9.27
C PRO A 91 -11.23 -7.04 -8.24
N LEU A 92 -10.62 -8.17 -8.58
CA LEU A 92 -9.65 -8.83 -7.70
C LEU A 92 -8.38 -7.99 -7.48
N LEU A 93 -8.10 -6.99 -8.31
CA LEU A 93 -6.98 -6.05 -8.08
C LEU A 93 -7.22 -5.14 -6.87
N VAL A 94 -8.48 -4.78 -6.59
CA VAL A 94 -8.84 -4.04 -5.37
C VAL A 94 -8.73 -4.94 -4.15
N VAL A 95 -9.20 -6.19 -4.26
CA VAL A 95 -9.06 -7.19 -3.18
C VAL A 95 -7.58 -7.45 -2.87
N LEU A 96 -6.75 -7.56 -3.90
CA LEU A 96 -5.31 -7.70 -3.76
C LEU A 96 -4.71 -6.51 -3.01
N SER A 97 -5.08 -5.27 -3.38
CA SER A 97 -4.59 -4.08 -2.69
C SER A 97 -5.00 -4.05 -1.22
N ILE A 98 -6.26 -4.37 -0.89
CA ILE A 98 -6.71 -4.48 0.51
C ILE A 98 -5.89 -5.51 1.28
N ALA A 99 -5.64 -6.69 0.69
CA ALA A 99 -4.87 -7.74 1.35
C ALA A 99 -3.42 -7.34 1.59
N VAL A 100 -2.79 -6.70 0.60
CA VAL A 100 -1.39 -6.25 0.67
C VAL A 100 -1.21 -5.10 1.66
N ASN A 101 -2.07 -4.09 1.58
CA ASN A 101 -2.08 -2.96 2.52
C ASN A 101 -2.38 -3.44 3.95
N GLY A 102 -3.36 -4.35 4.13
CA GLY A 102 -3.63 -4.97 5.42
C GLY A 102 -2.42 -5.71 6.01
N ALA A 103 -1.66 -6.45 5.19
CA ALA A 103 -0.42 -7.08 5.63
C ALA A 103 0.66 -6.06 6.03
N SER A 104 0.77 -4.95 5.29
CA SER A 104 1.66 -3.82 5.56
C SER A 104 1.35 -3.15 6.90
N VAL A 105 0.06 -2.86 7.15
CA VAL A 105 -0.43 -2.30 8.42
C VAL A 105 -0.12 -3.25 9.58
N LEU A 106 -0.41 -4.55 9.44
CA LEU A 106 -0.11 -5.53 10.48
C LEU A 106 1.39 -5.61 10.78
N ALA A 107 2.25 -5.58 9.75
CA ALA A 107 3.70 -5.55 9.93
C ALA A 107 4.14 -4.28 10.69
N GLY A 108 3.58 -3.12 10.33
CA GLY A 108 3.82 -1.86 11.05
C GLY A 108 3.42 -1.94 12.53
N LEU A 109 2.24 -2.49 12.81
CA LEU A 109 1.76 -2.69 14.19
C LEU A 109 2.70 -3.62 14.98
N MET A 110 3.12 -4.75 14.40
CA MET A 110 4.04 -5.69 15.04
C MET A 110 5.40 -5.07 15.36
N VAL A 111 5.96 -4.26 14.45
CA VAL A 111 7.23 -3.56 14.70
C VAL A 111 7.05 -2.51 15.79
N SER A 112 5.95 -1.73 15.75
CA SER A 112 5.69 -0.68 16.73
C SER A 112 5.37 -1.21 18.13
N TRP A 113 4.83 -2.42 18.25
CA TRP A 113 4.52 -3.05 19.53
C TRP A 113 5.76 -3.55 20.28
N ASN A 114 6.83 -3.84 19.55
CA ASN A 114 8.08 -4.37 20.10
C ASN A 114 9.17 -3.29 20.29
N ALA A 115 8.86 -2.02 20.03
CA ALA A 115 9.78 -0.88 20.10
C ALA A 115 9.40 0.04 21.28
#